data_AF-A0A3D4PXS4-F1
#
_entry.id   AF-A0A3D4PXS4-F1
#
_cell.length_a   1.000
_cell.length_b   1.000
_cell.length_c   1.000
_cell.angle_alpha   90.00
_cell.angle_beta   90.00
_cell.angle_gamma   90.00
#
_symmetry.space_group_name_H-M   'P 1'
#
loop_
_entity.id
_entity.type
_entity.pdbx_description
1 polymer ?
#
loop_
_entity_poly.entity_id
_entity_poly.type
_entity_poly.pdbx_seq_one_letter_code
_entity_poly.pdbx_strand_id
1 'polypeptide(L)'
;SPERTPGTYSKYNSIDDRIDDFHYYTTFVKFGIGRATYDAAQEIRSGDINRDEGLALVKRFDGEYPERFAEEIFRYLSIPTNEFPKASQMFEQPVMDYEYFMHLADTFRSPHLWKFEDGEWKLRHQVWHQGA
;
A
#
# COMPACT_ATOMS: atom_id res chain seq x y z
N SER A 1 -17.12 -6.12 7.97
CA SER A 1 -17.02 -6.28 6.50
C SER A 1 -17.11 -7.76 6.15
N PRO A 2 -17.74 -8.16 5.03
CA PRO A 2 -17.68 -9.54 4.55
C PRO A 2 -16.25 -9.96 4.14
N GLU A 3 -15.38 -9.00 3.84
CA GLU A 3 -14.02 -9.21 3.35
C GLU A 3 -12.99 -8.45 4.20
N ARG A 4 -11.76 -8.97 4.26
CA ARG A 4 -10.60 -8.34 4.93
C ARG A 4 -10.06 -7.21 4.06
N THR A 5 -9.64 -6.11 4.69
CA THR A 5 -8.98 -5.01 3.99
C THR A 5 -7.55 -5.42 3.59
N PRO A 6 -7.12 -5.22 2.33
CA PRO A 6 -5.73 -5.45 1.91
C PRO A 6 -4.73 -4.73 2.82
N GLY A 7 -3.57 -5.34 3.04
CA GLY A 7 -2.53 -4.74 3.88
C GLY A 7 -2.63 -5.07 5.37
N THR A 8 -3.75 -5.62 5.88
CA THR A 8 -3.93 -5.97 7.30
C THR A 8 -4.54 -7.35 7.49
N TYR A 9 -4.22 -8.02 8.60
CA TYR A 9 -4.90 -9.26 9.02
C TYR A 9 -6.23 -9.00 9.76
N SER A 10 -6.49 -7.75 10.17
CA SER A 10 -7.69 -7.36 10.89
C SER A 10 -8.93 -7.37 9.98
N LYS A 11 -10.10 -7.68 10.56
CA LYS A 11 -11.39 -7.76 9.84
C LYS A 11 -12.43 -6.73 10.31
N TYR A 12 -12.02 -5.84 11.21
CA TYR A 12 -12.93 -4.98 11.97
C TYR A 12 -12.61 -3.48 11.85
N ASN A 13 -11.43 -3.10 11.32
CA ASN A 13 -11.00 -1.71 11.22
C ASN A 13 -11.12 -1.15 9.80
N SER A 14 -11.50 0.12 9.68
CA SER A 14 -11.63 0.89 8.42
C SER A 14 -12.30 0.09 7.30
N ILE A 15 -13.53 -0.32 7.57
CA ILE A 15 -14.31 -1.21 6.68
C ILE A 15 -15.30 -0.44 5.79
N ASP A 16 -15.41 0.86 6.00
CA ASP A 16 -16.40 1.77 5.43
C ASP A 16 -15.80 2.77 4.44
N ASP A 17 -14.47 2.79 4.28
CA ASP A 17 -13.76 3.63 3.31
C ASP A 17 -13.20 2.80 2.14
N ARG A 18 -13.31 3.33 0.90
CA ARG A 18 -12.81 2.71 -0.34
C ARG A 18 -11.38 3.14 -0.70
N ILE A 19 -10.91 4.29 -0.19
CA ILE A 19 -9.58 4.84 -0.48
C ILE A 19 -8.51 4.21 0.43
N ASP A 20 -8.91 3.72 1.61
CA ASP A 20 -8.00 3.28 2.67
C ASP A 20 -7.03 2.19 2.21
N ASP A 21 -7.48 1.25 1.36
CA ASP A 21 -6.65 0.20 0.77
C ASP A 21 -5.44 0.80 0.00
N PHE A 22 -5.68 1.86 -0.77
CA PHE A 22 -4.64 2.58 -1.51
C PHE A 22 -3.79 3.47 -0.60
N HIS A 23 -4.36 4.06 0.46
CA HIS A 23 -3.61 4.80 1.46
C HIS A 23 -2.51 3.94 2.08
N TYR A 24 -2.83 2.71 2.49
CA TYR A 24 -1.85 1.81 3.09
C TYR A 24 -0.87 1.19 2.09
N TYR A 25 -1.31 0.90 0.86
CA TYR A 25 -0.39 0.47 -0.20
C TYR A 25 0.64 1.56 -0.53
N THR A 26 0.20 2.81 -0.71
CA THR A 26 1.10 3.94 -0.97
C THR A 26 1.99 4.27 0.23
N THR A 27 1.50 4.06 1.46
CA THR A 27 2.30 4.13 2.69
C THR A 27 3.44 3.10 2.67
N PHE A 28 3.15 1.86 2.29
CA PHE A 28 4.17 0.82 2.11
C PHE A 28 5.18 1.21 1.04
N VAL A 29 4.74 1.68 -0.13
CA VAL A 29 5.63 2.17 -1.20
C VAL A 29 6.55 3.28 -0.69
N LYS A 30 6.01 4.27 0.04
CA LYS A 30 6.74 5.46 0.47
C LYS A 30 7.73 5.18 1.61
N PHE A 31 7.33 4.37 2.59
CA PHE A 31 8.04 4.21 3.87
C PHE A 31 8.58 2.81 4.12
N GLY A 32 8.23 1.83 3.29
CA GLY A 32 8.65 0.43 3.45
C GLY A 32 7.96 -0.32 4.59
N ILE A 33 6.92 0.28 5.18
CA ILE A 33 6.06 -0.34 6.19
C ILE A 33 4.61 -0.09 5.82
N GLY A 34 3.76 -1.11 6.01
CA GLY A 34 2.34 -1.06 5.67
C GLY A 34 1.44 -1.11 6.90
N ARG A 35 0.16 -1.39 6.65
CA ARG A 35 -0.87 -1.43 7.69
C ARG A 35 -0.63 -2.55 8.71
N ALA A 36 -0.23 -3.74 8.26
CA ALA A 36 0.03 -4.86 9.16
C ALA A 36 1.18 -4.56 10.12
N THR A 37 2.17 -3.78 9.70
CA THR A 37 3.21 -3.27 10.62
C THR A 37 2.61 -2.41 11.73
N TYR A 38 1.70 -1.49 11.42
CA TYR A 38 1.07 -0.66 12.45
C TYR A 38 0.19 -1.46 13.40
N ASP A 39 -0.67 -2.34 12.86
CA ASP A 39 -1.57 -3.17 13.64
C ASP A 39 -0.77 -4.12 14.56
N ALA A 40 0.22 -4.84 14.01
CA ALA A 40 1.04 -5.76 14.80
C ALA A 40 1.87 -5.04 15.87
N ALA A 41 2.42 -3.86 15.56
CA ALA A 41 3.16 -3.08 16.55
C ALA A 41 2.27 -2.58 17.69
N GLN A 42 0.99 -2.32 17.44
CA GLN A 42 0.03 -2.00 18.49
C GLN A 42 -0.30 -3.22 19.34
N GLU A 43 -0.63 -4.36 18.72
CA GLU A 43 -1.02 -5.58 19.40
C GLU A 43 0.11 -6.23 20.22
N ILE A 44 1.37 -6.07 19.78
CA ILE A 44 2.54 -6.46 20.58
C ILE A 44 2.65 -5.61 21.85
N ARG A 45 2.33 -4.30 21.78
CA ARG A 45 2.42 -3.40 22.94
C ARG A 45 1.29 -3.63 23.95
N SER A 46 0.11 -4.05 23.49
CA SER A 46 -0.99 -4.47 24.38
C SER A 46 -0.79 -5.88 24.95
N GLY A 47 0.07 -6.68 24.33
CA GLY A 47 0.34 -8.06 24.74
C GLY A 47 -0.64 -9.08 24.16
N ASP A 48 -1.39 -8.71 23.10
CA ASP A 48 -2.34 -9.59 22.42
C ASP A 48 -1.63 -10.61 21.52
N ILE A 49 -0.49 -10.22 20.93
CA ILE A 49 0.41 -11.08 20.15
C ILE A 49 1.86 -10.90 20.58
N ASN A 50 2.70 -11.88 20.31
CA ASN A 50 4.15 -11.78 20.49
C ASN A 50 4.87 -11.28 19.23
N ARG A 51 6.18 -11.01 19.36
CA ARG A 51 7.00 -10.48 18.26
C ARG A 51 7.06 -11.41 17.05
N ASP A 52 7.15 -12.73 17.28
CA ASP A 52 7.27 -13.71 16.20
C ASP A 52 5.97 -13.81 15.40
N GLU A 53 4.82 -13.76 16.07
CA GLU A 53 3.50 -13.64 15.47
C GLU A 53 3.39 -12.36 14.63
N GLY A 54 3.80 -11.22 15.20
CA GLY A 54 3.82 -9.95 14.47
C GLY A 54 4.69 -9.98 13.22
N LEU A 55 5.90 -10.54 13.30
CA LEU A 55 6.79 -10.69 12.13
C LEU A 55 6.15 -11.55 11.03
N ALA A 56 5.47 -12.63 11.39
CA ALA A 56 4.79 -13.49 10.44
C ALA A 56 3.61 -12.78 9.75
N LEU A 57 2.85 -11.97 10.50
CA LEU A 57 1.74 -11.18 9.97
C LEU A 57 2.24 -10.09 9.03
N VAL A 58 3.24 -9.31 9.45
CA VAL A 58 3.84 -8.25 8.63
C VAL A 58 4.36 -8.83 7.31
N LYS A 59 5.14 -9.92 7.35
CA LYS A 59 5.67 -10.57 6.14
C LYS A 59 4.59 -11.01 5.17
N ARG A 60 3.41 -11.39 5.68
CA ARG A 60 2.32 -11.90 4.88
C ARG A 60 1.46 -10.81 4.25
N PHE A 61 1.23 -9.71 4.97
CA PHE A 61 0.17 -8.76 4.64
C PHE A 61 0.68 -7.39 4.19
N ASP A 62 1.88 -6.93 4.61
CA ASP A 62 2.39 -5.63 4.18
C ASP A 62 2.65 -5.62 2.67
N GLY A 63 2.19 -4.55 2.00
CA GLY A 63 2.37 -4.36 0.56
C GLY A 63 1.42 -5.15 -0.33
N GLU A 64 0.41 -5.82 0.23
CA GLU A 64 -0.68 -6.40 -0.57
C GLU A 64 -1.33 -5.33 -1.46
N TYR A 65 -1.50 -5.65 -2.74
CA TYR A 65 -2.06 -4.72 -3.71
C TYR A 65 -3.60 -4.60 -3.55
N PRO A 66 -4.16 -3.38 -3.58
CA PRO A 66 -5.58 -3.13 -3.28
C PRO A 66 -6.51 -3.27 -4.51
N GLU A 67 -6.78 -4.50 -4.95
CA GLU A 67 -7.58 -4.76 -6.17
C GLU A 67 -9.07 -4.35 -6.03
N ARG A 68 -9.65 -4.53 -4.84
CA ARG A 68 -11.11 -4.53 -4.60
C ARG A 68 -11.85 -3.31 -5.14
N PHE A 69 -11.25 -2.12 -5.04
CA PHE A 69 -11.85 -0.86 -5.48
C PHE A 69 -11.00 -0.12 -6.53
N ALA A 70 -10.00 -0.79 -7.12
CA ALA A 70 -9.02 -0.14 -7.99
C ALA A 70 -9.66 0.62 -9.15
N GLU A 71 -10.61 0.01 -9.87
CA GLU A 71 -11.28 0.66 -11.00
C GLU A 71 -12.06 1.93 -10.58
N GLU A 72 -12.75 1.89 -9.44
CA GLU A 72 -13.48 3.04 -8.93
C GLU A 72 -12.55 4.17 -8.50
N ILE A 73 -11.46 3.82 -7.83
CA ILE A 73 -10.44 4.78 -7.40
C ILE A 73 -9.75 5.42 -8.60
N PHE A 74 -9.34 4.64 -9.59
CA PHE A 74 -8.71 5.17 -10.80
C PHE A 74 -9.65 6.08 -11.58
N ARG A 75 -10.93 5.73 -11.68
CA ARG A 75 -11.94 6.62 -12.24
C ARG A 75 -12.10 7.90 -11.41
N TYR A 76 -12.12 7.82 -10.09
CA TYR A 76 -12.23 8.97 -9.19
C TYR A 76 -11.02 9.91 -9.26
N LEU A 77 -9.81 9.35 -9.40
CA LEU A 77 -8.56 10.11 -9.50
C LEU A 77 -8.31 10.67 -10.90
N SER A 78 -9.02 10.16 -11.91
CA SER A 78 -8.89 10.64 -13.28
C SER A 78 -9.46 12.04 -13.45
N ILE A 79 -8.83 12.80 -14.35
CA ILE A 79 -9.18 14.17 -14.72
C ILE A 79 -9.41 14.22 -16.25
N PRO A 80 -10.47 13.60 -16.78
CA PRO A 80 -10.70 13.52 -18.23
C PRO A 80 -10.79 14.90 -18.89
N THR A 81 -10.18 15.08 -20.06
CA THR A 81 -10.11 16.39 -20.73
C THR A 81 -11.48 16.95 -21.14
N ASN A 82 -12.46 16.07 -21.44
CA ASN A 82 -13.84 16.47 -21.75
C ASN A 82 -14.57 17.08 -20.56
N GLU A 83 -14.21 16.70 -19.33
CA GLU A 83 -14.81 17.23 -18.09
C GLU A 83 -13.94 18.35 -17.48
N PHE A 84 -12.62 18.23 -17.59
CA PHE A 84 -11.64 19.10 -16.96
C PHE A 84 -10.60 19.63 -17.97
N PRO A 85 -10.99 20.44 -18.97
CA PRO A 85 -10.13 20.83 -20.09
C PRO A 85 -8.91 21.67 -19.67
N LYS A 86 -8.98 22.38 -18.54
CA LYS A 86 -7.86 23.18 -17.99
C LYS A 86 -6.97 22.37 -17.06
N ALA A 87 -7.57 21.65 -16.10
CA ALA A 87 -6.81 20.91 -15.08
C ALA A 87 -6.07 19.71 -15.68
N SER A 88 -6.65 19.02 -16.66
CA SER A 88 -6.01 17.89 -17.35
C SER A 88 -4.66 18.23 -17.98
N GLN A 89 -4.42 19.49 -18.34
CA GLN A 89 -3.14 19.96 -18.90
C GLN A 89 -2.00 20.04 -17.86
N MET A 90 -2.32 19.92 -16.57
CA MET A 90 -1.34 20.01 -15.47
C MET A 90 -0.75 18.64 -15.10
N PHE A 91 -1.17 17.57 -15.76
CA PHE A 91 -0.76 16.20 -15.46
C PHE A 91 -0.15 15.55 -16.71
N GLU A 92 0.91 14.76 -16.52
CA GLU A 92 1.55 14.00 -17.61
C GLU A 92 0.57 12.99 -18.24
N GLN A 93 -0.19 12.31 -17.38
CA GLN A 93 -1.30 11.46 -17.77
C GLN A 93 -2.55 11.83 -16.96
N PRO A 94 -3.58 12.42 -17.58
CA PRO A 94 -4.77 12.87 -16.87
C PRO A 94 -5.74 11.73 -16.50
N VAL A 95 -5.65 10.58 -17.17
CA VAL A 95 -6.47 9.40 -16.87
C VAL A 95 -5.62 8.43 -16.06
N MET A 96 -6.05 8.13 -14.84
CA MET A 96 -5.39 7.14 -13.99
C MET A 96 -5.77 5.73 -14.45
N ASP A 97 -4.77 4.90 -14.66
CA ASP A 97 -4.91 3.46 -14.88
C ASP A 97 -3.90 2.70 -14.01
N TYR A 98 -3.94 1.38 -14.06
CA TYR A 98 -3.04 0.52 -13.28
C TYR A 98 -1.56 0.80 -13.60
N GLU A 99 -1.21 0.90 -14.89
CA GLU A 99 0.19 1.05 -15.32
C GLU A 99 0.74 2.39 -14.86
N TYR A 100 0.00 3.49 -15.06
CA TYR A 100 0.39 4.81 -14.62
C TYR A 100 0.48 4.91 -13.10
N PHE A 101 -0.46 4.30 -12.36
CA PHE A 101 -0.39 4.23 -10.91
C PHE A 101 0.87 3.52 -10.43
N MET A 102 1.21 2.37 -11.04
CA MET A 102 2.41 1.61 -10.67
C MET A 102 3.69 2.35 -11.05
N HIS A 103 3.73 3.02 -12.21
CA HIS A 103 4.84 3.88 -12.59
C HIS A 103 5.05 5.02 -11.59
N LEU A 104 3.98 5.73 -11.21
CA LEU A 104 4.05 6.75 -10.16
C LEU A 104 4.53 6.14 -8.85
N ALA A 105 3.97 5.02 -8.39
CA ALA A 105 4.39 4.35 -7.16
C ALA A 105 5.90 4.06 -7.15
N ASP A 106 6.45 3.58 -8.27
CA ASP A 106 7.87 3.31 -8.41
C ASP A 106 8.74 4.58 -8.31
N THR A 107 8.28 5.73 -8.82
CA THR A 107 8.99 7.02 -8.62
C THR A 107 9.05 7.46 -7.16
N PHE A 108 8.10 7.01 -6.33
CA PHE A 108 8.05 7.33 -4.91
C PHE A 108 8.81 6.35 -4.02
N ARG A 109 9.34 5.25 -4.57
CA ARG A 109 10.19 4.30 -3.85
C ARG A 109 11.54 4.94 -3.56
N SER A 110 11.77 5.29 -2.30
CA SER A 110 13.02 5.94 -1.95
C SER A 110 14.22 4.99 -2.08
N PRO A 111 15.33 5.39 -2.75
CA PRO A 111 16.49 4.53 -2.97
C PRO A 111 17.18 4.01 -1.71
N HIS A 112 17.00 4.67 -0.56
CA HIS A 112 17.55 4.23 0.73
C HIS A 112 16.73 3.10 1.39
N LEU A 113 15.47 2.90 0.98
CA LEU A 113 14.60 1.82 1.46
C LEU A 113 14.50 0.68 0.45
N TRP A 114 14.47 1.04 -0.84
CA TRP A 114 14.16 0.13 -1.93
C TRP A 114 15.38 -0.13 -2.82
N LYS A 115 15.41 -1.35 -3.37
CA LYS A 115 16.31 -1.77 -4.44
C LYS A 115 15.51 -2.56 -5.47
N PHE A 116 15.85 -2.41 -6.74
CA PHE A 116 15.26 -3.20 -7.82
C PHE A 116 16.26 -4.29 -8.21
N GLU A 117 15.89 -5.56 -8.00
CA GLU A 117 16.74 -6.72 -8.25
C GLU A 117 15.90 -7.87 -8.80
N ASP A 118 16.41 -8.58 -9.81
CA ASP A 118 15.74 -9.72 -10.46
C ASP A 118 14.35 -9.40 -11.04
N GLY A 119 14.13 -8.14 -11.45
CA GLY A 119 12.85 -7.70 -11.99
C GLY A 119 11.81 -7.32 -10.93
N GLU A 120 12.18 -7.28 -9.65
CA GLU A 120 11.27 -6.98 -8.55
C GLU A 120 11.82 -5.90 -7.60
N TRP A 121 10.92 -5.10 -7.05
CA TRP A 121 11.25 -4.17 -5.96
C TRP A 121 11.35 -4.92 -4.64
N LYS A 122 12.51 -4.82 -3.99
CA LYS A 122 12.79 -5.43 -2.69
C LYS A 122 13.17 -4.34 -1.69
N LEU A 123 12.69 -4.48 -0.46
CA LEU A 123 13.18 -3.67 0.65
C LEU A 123 14.62 -4.06 0.97
N ARG A 124 15.47 -3.06 1.24
CA ARG A 124 16.86 -3.27 1.66
C ARG A 124 16.93 -3.90 3.04
N HIS A 125 16.00 -3.54 3.92
CA HIS A 125 15.88 -4.08 5.26
C HIS A 125 14.44 -4.54 5.50
N GLN A 126 14.28 -5.80 5.89
CA GLN A 126 12.99 -6.36 6.26
C GLN A 126 13.09 -6.88 7.69
N VAL A 127 12.11 -6.52 8.51
CA VAL A 127 12.13 -6.81 9.96
C VAL A 127 12.13 -8.31 10.27
N TRP A 128 11.65 -9.15 9.35
CA TRP A 128 11.63 -10.62 9.48
C TRP A 128 12.91 -11.33 9.03
N HIS A 129 13.88 -10.63 8.44
CA HIS A 129 15.19 -11.20 8.08
C HIS A 129 16.24 -11.02 9.18
N GLN A 130 16.01 -10.11 10.13
CA GLN A 130 16.83 -10.01 11.33
C GLN A 130 16.37 -11.08 12.32
N GLY A 131 16.91 -12.29 12.17
CA GLY A 131 16.80 -13.34 13.18
C GLY A 131 17.56 -12.94 14.44
N ALA A 132 16.88 -13.12 15.59
CA ALA A 132 17.35 -13.11 16.99
C ALA A 132 18.60 -12.28 17.34
#